data_AF-A0A9D2IIE6-F1
#
_entry.id   AF-A0A9D2IIE6-F1
#
_cell.length_a   1.000
_cell.length_b   1.000
_cell.length_c   1.000
_cell.angle_alpha   90.00
_cell.angle_beta   90.00
_cell.angle_gamma   90.00
#
_symmetry.space_group_name_H-M   'P 1'
#
loop_
_entity.id
_entity.type
_entity.pdbx_description
1 polymer ?
#
loop_
_entity_poly.entity_id
_entity_poly.type
_entity_poly.pdbx_seq_one_letter_code
_entity_poly.pdbx_strand_id
1 'polypeptide(L)'
;MFKKLEKVFDILGEILAVLLVIVYAVTLLNAKLDFIEPGTLLNVLNGIRFYGSVILIGVVGLEAMCKRNIVFFLIFLVLLALVVVLMFFPEVFDSMVSTVTSAI
;
A
#
# COMPACT_ATOMS: atom_id res chain seq x y z
N MET A 1 9.54 8.35 18.98
CA MET A 1 10.83 7.66 19.26
C MET A 1 11.83 7.71 18.10
N PHE A 2 11.47 8.22 16.91
CA PHE A 2 12.38 8.31 15.76
C PHE A 2 12.27 9.65 15.00
N LYS A 3 12.64 10.77 15.64
CA LYS A 3 12.44 12.13 15.07
C LYS A 3 13.04 12.35 13.67
N LYS A 4 14.13 11.64 13.32
CA LYS A 4 14.74 11.73 11.99
C LYS A 4 13.97 10.93 10.92
N LEU A 5 13.53 9.71 11.24
CA LEU A 5 12.76 8.87 10.31
C LEU A 5 11.37 9.45 10.07
N GLU A 6 10.74 10.00 11.12
CA GLU A 6 9.47 10.71 11.04
C GLU A 6 9.49 11.75 9.90
N LYS A 7 10.50 12.62 9.88
CA LYS A 7 10.64 13.66 8.85
C LYS A 7 10.87 13.11 7.45
N VAL A 8 11.51 11.94 7.33
CA VAL A 8 11.71 11.28 6.03
C VAL A 8 10.38 10.70 5.52
N PHE A 9 9.61 10.04 6.39
CA PHE A 9 8.31 9.48 6.01
C PHE A 9 7.26 10.56 5.73
N ASP A 10 7.31 11.69 6.44
CA ASP A 10 6.46 12.86 6.22
C ASP A 10 6.64 13.39 4.78
N ILE A 11 7.89 13.72 4.40
CA ILE A 11 8.22 14.20 3.05
C ILE A 11 7.86 13.17 1.97
N LEU A 12 8.20 11.89 2.18
CA LEU A 12 7.87 10.84 1.22
C LEU A 12 6.37 10.62 1.09
N GLY A 13 5.64 10.68 2.20
CA GLY A 13 4.19 10.51 2.26
C GLY A 13 3.47 11.63 1.51
N GLU A 14 3.87 12.89 1.73
CA GLU A 14 3.32 14.05 1.02
C GLU A 14 3.54 13.94 -0.50
N ILE A 15 4.77 13.63 -0.94
CA ILE A 15 5.10 13.50 -2.37
C ILE A 15 4.30 12.35 -3.00
N LEU A 16 4.27 11.19 -2.35
CA LEU A 16 3.52 10.03 -2.85
C LEU A 16 2.02 10.31 -2.91
N ALA A 17 1.46 11.02 -1.93
CA ALA A 17 0.05 11.38 -1.91
C ALA A 17 -0.30 12.25 -3.12
N VAL A 18 0.48 13.28 -3.41
CA VAL A 18 0.25 14.16 -4.57
C VAL A 18 0.31 13.38 -5.88
N LEU A 19 1.33 12.53 -6.05
CA LEU A 19 1.46 11.69 -7.25
C LEU A 19 0.27 10.74 -7.42
N LEU A 20 -0.18 10.09 -6.34
CA LEU A 20 -1.33 9.19 -6.40
C LEU A 20 -2.64 9.92 -6.69
N VAL A 21 -2.84 11.13 -6.16
CA VAL A 21 -4.03 11.93 -6.48
C VAL A 21 -4.11 12.19 -7.98
N ILE A 22 -3.00 12.49 -8.64
CA ILE A 22 -2.95 12.66 -10.10
C ILE A 22 -3.31 11.36 -10.82
N VAL A 23 -2.74 10.22 -10.40
CA VAL A 23 -3.04 8.91 -10.99
C VAL A 23 -4.52 8.53 -10.80
N TYR A 24 -5.08 8.78 -9.62
CA TYR A 24 -6.51 8.59 -9.35
C TYR A 24 -7.37 9.49 -10.23
N ALA A 25 -7.06 10.79 -10.33
CA ALA A 25 -7.80 11.71 -11.18
C ALA A 25 -7.81 11.25 -12.64
N VAL A 26 -6.65 10.91 -13.19
CA VAL A 26 -6.52 10.44 -14.58
C VAL A 26 -7.30 9.14 -14.79
N THR A 27 -7.11 8.14 -13.93
CA THR A 27 -7.79 6.83 -14.08
C THR A 27 -9.30 6.92 -13.88
N LEU A 28 -9.78 7.75 -12.95
CA LEU A 28 -11.21 7.95 -12.70
C LEU A 28 -11.88 8.76 -13.81
N LEU A 29 -11.21 9.80 -14.32
CA LEU A 29 -11.69 10.53 -15.50
C LEU A 29 -11.73 9.60 -16.71
N ASN A 30 -10.72 8.74 -16.87
CA ASN A 30 -10.70 7.77 -17.97
C ASN A 30 -11.88 6.81 -17.88
N ALA A 31 -12.23 6.34 -16.67
CA ALA A 31 -13.39 5.48 -16.47
C ALA A 31 -14.75 6.14 -16.81
N LYS A 32 -14.79 7.47 -17.03
CA LYS A 32 -15.99 8.21 -17.41
C LYS A 32 -15.99 8.68 -18.86
N LEU A 33 -14.82 9.06 -19.38
CA LEU A 33 -14.67 9.69 -20.69
C LEU A 33 -14.02 8.77 -21.73
N ASP A 34 -13.45 7.64 -21.29
CA ASP A 34 -12.82 6.60 -22.10
C ASP A 34 -11.78 7.13 -23.11
N PHE A 35 -10.91 8.04 -22.64
CA PHE A 35 -9.94 8.76 -23.48
C PHE A 35 -8.57 8.07 -23.59
N ILE A 36 -8.30 7.05 -22.77
CA ILE A 36 -7.11 6.21 -22.79
C ILE A 36 -7.55 4.83 -23.24
N GLU A 37 -7.05 4.41 -24.40
CA GLU A 37 -7.33 3.09 -24.96
C GLU A 37 -6.91 1.96 -24.00
N PRO A 38 -7.66 0.86 -23.96
CA PRO A 38 -7.27 -0.34 -23.23
C PRO A 38 -5.91 -0.83 -23.73
N GLY A 39 -4.91 -0.91 -22.85
CA GLY A 39 -3.56 -1.30 -23.21
C GLY A 39 -2.55 -1.10 -22.10
N THR A 40 -1.27 -1.11 -22.47
CA THR A 40 -0.14 -1.06 -21.52
C THR A 40 -0.20 0.15 -20.59
N LEU A 41 -0.54 1.33 -21.12
CA LEU A 41 -0.60 2.56 -20.32
C LEU A 41 -1.67 2.48 -19.23
N LEU A 42 -2.88 2.04 -19.56
CA LEU A 42 -3.99 1.92 -18.61
C LEU A 42 -3.68 0.86 -17.54
N ASN A 43 -3.08 -0.26 -17.94
CA ASN A 43 -2.65 -1.32 -17.01
C ASN A 43 -1.58 -0.82 -16.04
N VAL A 44 -0.59 -0.06 -16.51
CA VAL A 44 0.44 0.55 -15.67
C VAL A 44 -0.18 1.56 -14.70
N LEU A 45 -1.08 2.43 -15.17
CA LEU A 45 -1.76 3.40 -14.29
C LEU A 45 -2.60 2.72 -13.22
N ASN A 46 -3.32 1.64 -13.57
CA ASN A 46 -4.09 0.85 -12.60
C ASN A 46 -3.17 0.11 -11.62
N GLY A 47 -2.03 -0.41 -12.09
CA GLY A 47 -1.01 -0.99 -11.23
C GLY A 47 -0.44 0.02 -10.24
N ILE A 48 -0.05 1.21 -10.71
CA ILE A 48 0.41 2.32 -9.86
C ILE A 48 -0.68 2.72 -8.87
N ARG A 49 -1.95 2.77 -9.29
CA ARG A 49 -3.07 3.05 -8.39
C ARG A 49 -3.16 2.03 -7.26
N PHE A 50 -3.07 0.75 -7.58
CA PHE A 50 -3.21 -0.33 -6.60
C PHE A 50 -1.99 -0.45 -5.68
N TYR A 51 -0.78 -0.65 -6.25
CA TYR A 51 0.45 -0.80 -5.47
C TYR A 51 0.87 0.50 -4.79
N GLY A 52 0.71 1.63 -5.47
CA GLY A 52 0.99 2.94 -4.91
C GLY A 52 0.14 3.25 -3.69
N SER A 53 -1.16 2.93 -3.71
CA SER A 53 -2.02 3.11 -2.53
C SER A 53 -1.53 2.33 -1.31
N VAL A 54 -1.05 1.08 -1.49
CA VAL A 54 -0.50 0.29 -0.39
C VAL A 54 0.81 0.89 0.14
N ILE A 55 1.69 1.35 -0.76
CA ILE A 55 2.94 2.04 -0.37
C ILE A 55 2.61 3.31 0.42
N LEU A 56 1.64 4.11 -0.04
CA LEU A 56 1.24 5.35 0.63
C LEU A 56 0.71 5.07 2.05
N ILE A 57 -0.15 4.05 2.21
CA ILE A 57 -0.64 3.62 3.53
C ILE A 57 0.53 3.20 4.43
N GLY A 58 1.50 2.47 3.89
CA GLY A 58 2.70 2.08 4.61
C GLY A 58 3.51 3.28 5.11
N VAL A 59 3.78 4.25 4.22
CA VAL A 59 4.61 5.43 4.51
C VAL A 59 3.93 6.38 5.51
N VAL A 60 2.67 6.76 5.25
CA VAL A 60 1.92 7.68 6.13
C VAL A 60 1.59 7.00 7.46
N GLY A 61 1.28 5.69 7.44
CA GLY A 61 1.08 4.92 8.66
C GLY A 61 2.36 4.81 9.50
N LEU A 62 3.51 4.58 8.89
CA LEU A 62 4.82 4.59 9.57
C LEU A 62 5.11 5.94 10.21
N GLU A 63 4.90 7.03 9.47
CA GLU A 63 5.06 8.40 9.97
C GLU A 63 4.19 8.65 11.21
N ALA A 64 2.90 8.31 11.14
CA ALA A 64 1.96 8.45 12.24
C ALA A 64 2.36 7.61 13.46
N MET A 65 2.86 6.39 13.24
CA MET A 65 3.25 5.49 14.33
C MET A 65 4.61 5.85 14.96
N CYS A 66 5.53 6.48 14.23
CA CYS A 66 6.79 6.99 14.78
C CYS A 66 6.62 8.02 15.92
N LYS A 67 5.46 8.70 15.92
CA LYS A 67 5.01 9.69 16.93
C LYS A 67 4.31 9.04 18.14
N ARG A 68 3.97 7.75 18.08
CA ARG A 68 3.21 7.00 19.10
C ARG A 68 4.10 6.07 19.94
N ASN A 69 3.46 5.32 20.84
CA ASN A 69 4.12 4.31 21.67
C ASN A 69 4.58 3.09 20.84
N ILE A 70 5.66 2.44 21.26
CA ILE A 70 6.30 1.33 20.56
C ILE A 70 5.36 0.14 20.32
N VAL A 71 4.39 -0.08 21.21
CA VAL A 71 3.38 -1.14 21.08
C VAL A 71 2.53 -0.93 19.82
N PHE A 72 2.02 0.28 19.60
CA PHE A 72 1.22 0.60 18.40
C PHE A 72 2.06 0.51 17.13
N PHE A 73 3.33 0.92 17.20
CA PHE A 73 4.26 0.80 16.09
C PHE A 73 4.49 -0.67 15.68
N LEU A 74 4.68 -1.57 16.65
CA LEU A 74 4.83 -3.00 16.42
C LEU A 74 3.57 -3.63 15.81
N ILE A 75 2.39 -3.31 16.36
CA ILE A 75 1.10 -3.79 15.82
C ILE A 75 0.95 -3.35 14.36
N PHE A 76 1.24 -2.08 14.07
CA PHE A 76 1.17 -1.56 12.70
C PHE A 76 2.13 -2.29 11.76
N LEU A 77 3.37 -2.55 12.17
CA LEU A 77 4.34 -3.30 11.36
C LEU A 77 3.87 -4.72 11.06
N VAL A 78 3.30 -5.44 12.04
CA VAL A 78 2.78 -6.79 11.82
C VAL A 78 1.62 -6.77 10.83
N LEU A 79 0.70 -5.81 10.96
CA LEU A 79 -0.43 -5.67 10.03
C LEU A 79 0.03 -5.30 8.63
N LEU A 80 0.97 -4.35 8.51
CA LEU A 80 1.53 -3.95 7.21
C LEU A 80 2.26 -5.13 6.54
N ALA A 81 3.05 -5.89 7.31
CA ALA A 81 3.72 -7.08 6.82
C ALA A 81 2.72 -8.14 6.34
N LEU A 82 1.63 -8.35 7.08
CA LEU A 82 0.56 -9.26 6.68
C LEU A 82 -0.08 -8.82 5.35
N VAL A 83 -0.39 -7.53 5.19
CA VAL A 83 -0.91 -6.99 3.93
C VAL A 83 0.05 -7.26 2.77
N VAL A 84 1.35 -6.97 2.96
CA VAL A 84 2.36 -7.19 1.91
C VAL A 84 2.51 -8.67 1.57
N VAL A 85 2.57 -9.56 2.57
CA VAL A 85 2.69 -11.00 2.33
C VAL A 85 1.49 -11.52 1.56
N LEU A 86 0.27 -11.17 1.97
CA LEU A 86 -0.94 -11.63 1.27
C LEU A 86 -1.08 -11.03 -0.14
N MET A 87 -0.60 -9.82 -0.34
CA MET A 87 -0.67 -9.14 -1.64
C MET A 87 0.33 -9.71 -2.66
N PHE A 88 1.54 -10.06 -2.23
CA PHE A 88 2.61 -10.51 -3.12
C PHE A 88 2.80 -12.03 -3.15
N PHE A 89 2.37 -12.74 -2.11
CA PHE A 89 2.52 -14.18 -1.96
C PHE A 89 1.18 -14.85 -1.62
N PRO A 90 0.18 -14.79 -2.52
CA PRO A 90 -1.13 -15.39 -2.27
C PRO A 90 -1.05 -16.89 -1.98
N GLU A 91 -0.10 -17.61 -2.59
CA GLU A 91 0.13 -19.05 -2.36
C GLU A 91 0.55 -19.38 -0.92
N VAL A 92 1.14 -18.42 -0.18
CA VAL A 92 1.46 -18.59 1.24
C VAL A 92 0.17 -18.72 2.04
N PHE A 93 -0.87 -17.96 1.69
CA PHE A 93 -2.19 -18.10 2.33
C PHE A 93 -2.79 -19.48 2.06
N ASP A 94 -2.76 -19.94 0.81
CA ASP A 94 -3.28 -21.27 0.43
C ASP A 94 -2.54 -22.40 1.18
N SER A 95 -1.22 -22.24 1.34
CA SER A 95 -0.38 -23.18 2.11
C SER A 95 -0.69 -23.16 3.62
N MET A 96 -0.95 -21.98 4.19
CA MET A 96 -1.33 -21.86 5.60
C MET A 96 -2.72 -22.45 5.87
N VAL A 97 -3.70 -22.16 5.01
CA VAL A 97 -5.07 -22.68 5.14
C VAL A 97 -5.09 -24.20 4.97
N SER A 98 -4.38 -24.74 3.99
CA SER A 98 -4.28 -26.19 3.80
C SER A 98 -3.59 -26.89 4.96
N THR A 99 -2.55 -26.30 5.55
CA THR A 99 -1.86 -26.85 6.74
C THR A 99 -2.80 -26.87 7.96
N VAL A 100 -3.58 -25.81 8.19
CA VAL A 100 -4.54 -25.77 9.31
C VAL A 100 -5.70 -26.74 9.08
N THR A 101 -6.23 -26.82 7.86
CA THR A 101 -7.38 -27.67 7.54
C THR A 101 -7.02 -29.16 7.54
N SER A 102 -5.78 -29.52 7.21
CA SER A 102 -5.30 -30.91 7.28
C SER A 102 -4.90 -31.36 8.69
N ALA A 103 -4.76 -30.43 9.63
CA ALA A 103 -4.45 -30.70 11.04
C ALA A 103 -5.71 -30.87 11.92
N ILE A 104 -6.91 -30.66 11.36
CA ILE A 104 -8.22 -30.83 12.01
C ILE A 104 -8.92 -32.04 11.38
#